data_AF-A0A7R9NJ79-F1
#
_entry.id   AF-A0A7R9NJ79-F1
#
_cell.length_a   1.000
_cell.length_b   1.000
_cell.length_c   1.000
_cell.angle_alpha   90.00
_cell.angle_beta   90.00
_cell.angle_gamma   90.00
#
_symmetry.space_group_name_H-M   'P 1'
#
loop_
_entity.id
_entity.type
_entity.pdbx_description
1 polymer ?
#
loop_
_entity_poly.entity_id
_entity_poly.type
_entity_poly.pdbx_seq_one_letter_code
_entity_poly.pdbx_strand_id
1 'polypeptide(L)'
;SLAMHRLIVFSVLVVTASSLVRQKRQDDSELNDLPLGIDELCKDRPADEYFRITTEGDCKDVYRCDKAGRAGKTRLALLRCPTGLAFDIFRQTCDWKGNVKNCDTLEKPRKSLPRFNTDEPICPEGQLACSDGECLDKELFCNKKPDCKDGSDENACSVETDPNGAPKCDPSQCILPDCFCSADGTRVPGGLEVNQVPQMVTITFNGAVNVDNIDLYDEIFSGDKVNPNGCQIKGTFFASHKYSNYSAIQELHRRGHEIAVFSITNKQDGNYWTKGTYDDWLAEMAGDRLVIERFANITDNSVIGVRAPFLRVGGNTQFEMMTDQLFIYDSSITAPLDRVPIWPYTLYFKMPHKCNGNAQNCPSRSHPVWEMVINELDRRDDPTFDEKLPGCHMVSSCSNVQTGEQFYNLLNYNIQRHLSTNRAPLGLHFDATWLASSKERKKALIKFIDDMLDRNDVYFVNMLQVIQWMQNPVELTALRDFQEWKEKCDVKGQPYCSLPNACPTHTRELPGETLRLYTCMECPKHYPWIIDPTGDGDLY
;
A
#
# COMPACT_ATOMS: atom_id res chain seq x y z
N SER A 1 50.60 85.55 -11.78
CA SER A 1 49.94 86.85 -11.99
C SER A 1 48.44 86.62 -12.01
N LEU A 2 47.72 87.41 -11.21
CA LEU A 2 46.27 87.72 -11.13
C LEU A 2 45.29 86.89 -12.01
N ALA A 3 44.25 86.22 -11.52
CA ALA A 3 43.06 86.58 -10.71
C ALA A 3 41.76 86.64 -11.55
N MET A 4 40.80 85.79 -11.15
CA MET A 4 39.32 85.89 -11.22
C MET A 4 38.59 86.24 -12.53
N HIS A 5 37.75 85.30 -12.99
CA HIS A 5 36.28 85.49 -13.02
C HIS A 5 35.54 84.14 -12.96
N ARG A 6 34.50 84.09 -12.12
CA ARG A 6 33.56 82.96 -11.94
C ARG A 6 32.49 83.01 -13.03
N LEU A 7 32.04 81.85 -13.52
CA LEU A 7 30.63 81.64 -13.86
C LEU A 7 30.23 80.19 -13.55
N ILE A 8 29.10 80.06 -12.86
CA ILE A 8 28.48 78.84 -12.33
C ILE A 8 27.41 78.39 -13.32
N VAL A 9 27.35 77.10 -13.67
CA VAL A 9 26.10 76.44 -14.07
C VAL A 9 26.07 75.03 -13.47
N PHE A 10 25.00 74.78 -12.71
CA PHE A 10 24.67 73.55 -12.00
C PHE A 10 24.29 72.42 -12.98
N SER A 11 24.68 71.19 -12.67
CA SER A 11 23.96 69.99 -13.12
C SER A 11 23.91 68.97 -11.98
N VAL A 12 22.69 68.64 -11.60
CA VAL A 12 22.28 67.87 -10.43
C VAL A 12 22.43 66.37 -10.73
N LEU A 13 23.21 65.65 -9.93
CA LEU A 13 23.15 64.18 -9.86
C LEU A 13 22.35 63.80 -8.61
N VAL A 14 21.18 63.18 -8.83
CA VAL A 14 20.33 62.65 -7.76
C VAL A 14 20.80 61.23 -7.42
N VAL A 15 21.33 61.05 -6.21
CA VAL A 15 21.50 59.75 -5.56
C VAL A 15 20.23 59.48 -4.76
N THR A 16 19.53 58.38 -5.05
CA THR A 16 18.48 57.87 -4.16
C THR A 16 18.86 56.47 -3.68
N ALA A 17 19.02 56.35 -2.37
CA ALA A 17 19.21 55.10 -1.67
C ALA A 17 17.84 54.41 -1.51
N SER A 18 17.67 53.23 -2.09
CA SER A 18 16.47 52.42 -1.92
C SER A 18 16.64 51.52 -0.70
N SER A 19 15.98 51.88 0.39
CA SER A 19 15.80 51.06 1.58
C SER A 19 15.01 49.78 1.28
N LEU A 20 15.53 48.63 1.71
CA LEU A 20 14.84 47.34 1.76
C LEU A 20 13.55 47.47 2.60
N VAL A 21 12.40 47.53 1.93
CA VAL A 21 11.09 47.36 2.57
C VAL A 21 10.87 45.86 2.76
N ARG A 22 10.97 45.44 4.03
CA ARG A 22 10.54 44.13 4.51
C ARG A 22 9.02 44.03 4.27
N GLN A 23 8.62 43.28 3.24
CA GLN A 23 7.21 43.10 2.90
C GLN A 23 6.52 42.36 4.04
N LYS A 24 5.62 43.07 4.73
CA LYS A 24 4.83 42.61 5.86
C LYS A 24 3.93 41.46 5.38
N ARG A 25 3.81 40.40 6.20
CA ARG A 25 2.84 39.32 6.05
C ARG A 25 1.47 39.91 5.71
N GLN A 26 0.85 39.33 4.70
CA GLN A 26 -0.49 39.66 4.23
C GLN A 26 -1.48 39.47 5.40
N ASP A 27 -2.11 40.60 5.70
CA ASP A 27 -3.24 40.91 6.60
C ASP A 27 -3.93 39.79 7.41
N ASP A 28 -3.93 39.99 8.72
CA ASP A 28 -4.90 39.45 9.70
C ASP A 28 -6.31 40.09 9.55
N SER A 29 -6.57 40.86 8.48
CA SER A 29 -7.80 41.67 8.32
C SER A 29 -8.99 40.90 7.74
N GLU A 30 -8.77 39.88 6.91
CA GLU A 30 -9.85 39.04 6.33
C GLU A 30 -10.35 37.93 7.28
N LEU A 31 -9.61 37.63 8.37
CA LEU A 31 -9.99 36.59 9.33
C LEU A 31 -10.96 37.06 10.43
N ASN A 32 -11.15 38.38 10.58
CA ASN A 32 -12.02 38.97 11.61
C ASN A 32 -13.50 39.07 11.18
N ASP A 33 -13.80 38.85 9.90
CA ASP A 33 -15.17 38.87 9.33
C ASP A 33 -15.73 37.45 9.08
N LEU A 34 -15.21 36.45 9.79
CA LEU A 34 -15.76 35.09 9.73
C LEU A 34 -17.14 35.06 10.41
N PRO A 35 -18.18 34.49 9.77
CA PRO A 35 -19.55 34.45 10.31
C PRO A 35 -19.68 33.65 11.62
N LEU A 36 -18.64 32.88 11.98
CA LEU A 36 -18.51 32.11 13.22
C LEU A 36 -17.12 32.40 13.81
N GLY A 37 -17.00 32.45 15.14
CA GLY A 37 -15.70 32.67 15.80
C GLY A 37 -14.73 31.51 15.55
N ILE A 38 -13.41 31.78 15.51
CA ILE A 38 -12.37 30.77 15.23
C ILE A 38 -12.48 29.54 16.17
N ASP A 39 -12.79 29.77 17.45
CA ASP A 39 -12.95 28.68 18.42
C ASP A 39 -14.16 27.79 18.13
N GLU A 40 -15.23 28.35 17.56
CA GLU A 40 -16.43 27.61 17.16
C GLU A 40 -16.22 26.87 15.85
N LEU A 41 -15.56 27.52 14.88
CA LEU A 41 -15.11 26.89 13.64
C LEU A 41 -14.20 25.69 13.94
N CYS A 42 -13.31 25.80 14.91
CA CYS A 42 -12.36 24.73 15.26
C CYS A 42 -12.88 23.72 16.30
N LYS A 43 -14.11 23.88 16.80
CA LYS A 43 -14.68 22.97 17.79
C LYS A 43 -14.86 21.57 17.19
N ASP A 44 -14.32 20.57 17.90
CA ASP A 44 -14.35 19.15 17.54
C ASP A 44 -13.72 18.82 16.16
N ARG A 45 -12.86 19.72 15.62
CA ARG A 45 -12.09 19.45 14.40
C ARG A 45 -10.71 18.85 14.72
N PRO A 46 -10.29 17.77 14.02
CA PRO A 46 -8.91 17.31 14.02
C PRO A 46 -7.94 18.41 13.57
N ALA A 47 -6.71 18.39 14.08
CA ALA A 47 -5.70 19.42 13.77
C ALA A 47 -5.14 19.29 12.34
N ASP A 48 -5.29 18.12 11.73
CA ASP A 48 -4.83 17.76 10.40
C ASP A 48 -5.92 17.88 9.32
N GLU A 49 -7.15 18.24 9.70
CA GLU A 49 -8.25 18.42 8.76
C GLU A 49 -8.28 19.84 8.16
N TYR A 50 -8.31 19.89 6.83
CA TYR A 50 -8.54 21.08 6.03
C TYR A 50 -10.01 21.23 5.63
N PHE A 51 -10.53 22.45 5.77
CA PHE A 51 -11.89 22.83 5.40
C PHE A 51 -11.91 24.18 4.67
N ARG A 52 -12.98 24.47 3.95
CA ARG A 52 -13.24 25.78 3.36
C ARG A 52 -14.12 26.60 4.27
N ILE A 53 -13.87 27.89 4.26
CA ILE A 53 -14.73 28.89 4.92
C ILE A 53 -15.84 29.35 3.98
N THR A 54 -15.56 29.36 2.66
CA THR A 54 -16.49 29.73 1.62
C THR A 54 -16.36 28.78 0.43
N THR A 55 -17.48 28.53 -0.25
CA THR A 55 -17.54 27.80 -1.54
C THR A 55 -17.36 28.73 -2.74
N GLU A 56 -17.28 30.04 -2.49
CA GLU A 56 -17.11 31.03 -3.54
C GLU A 56 -15.64 31.11 -3.97
N GLY A 57 -15.40 31.03 -5.29
CA GLY A 57 -14.08 31.18 -5.89
C GLY A 57 -13.51 29.91 -6.51
N ASP A 58 -12.19 29.85 -6.60
CA ASP A 58 -11.45 28.88 -7.42
C ASP A 58 -11.17 27.53 -6.71
N CYS A 59 -11.72 27.34 -5.50
CA CYS A 59 -11.57 26.15 -4.66
C CYS A 59 -10.13 25.75 -4.31
N LYS A 60 -9.23 26.73 -4.30
CA LYS A 60 -7.80 26.55 -4.01
C LYS A 60 -7.45 26.74 -2.54
N ASP A 61 -8.29 27.49 -1.82
CA ASP A 61 -7.98 27.97 -0.48
C ASP A 61 -8.73 27.14 0.55
N VAL A 62 -7.98 26.58 1.49
CA VAL A 62 -8.50 25.79 2.60
C VAL A 62 -7.74 26.14 3.88
N TYR A 63 -8.37 25.90 5.02
CA TYR A 63 -7.89 26.26 6.33
C TYR A 63 -7.85 25.03 7.21
N ARG A 64 -6.86 24.94 8.10
CA ARG A 64 -6.84 23.95 9.19
C ARG A 64 -6.72 24.63 10.53
N CYS A 65 -7.15 23.95 11.58
CA CYS A 65 -7.03 24.43 12.95
C CYS A 65 -5.65 24.10 13.53
N ASP A 66 -4.87 25.13 13.82
CA ASP A 66 -3.54 25.01 14.40
C ASP A 66 -3.57 25.44 15.89
N LYS A 67 -3.16 24.54 16.78
CA LYS A 67 -3.05 24.76 18.23
C LYS A 67 -1.65 25.21 18.66
N ALA A 68 -0.81 25.68 17.72
CA ALA A 68 0.54 26.13 18.02
C ALA A 68 0.61 27.57 18.55
N GLY A 69 0.61 27.71 19.89
CA GLY A 69 1.04 28.92 20.57
C GLY A 69 1.26 28.69 22.07
N ARG A 70 2.34 29.27 22.63
CA ARG A 70 2.68 29.29 24.09
C ARG A 70 1.57 29.84 25.01
N ALA A 71 0.41 30.21 24.47
CA ALA A 71 -0.73 30.81 25.15
C ALA A 71 -2.07 30.06 24.90
N GLY A 72 -2.05 28.89 24.24
CA GLY A 72 -3.25 28.04 24.11
C GLY A 72 -4.38 28.58 23.19
N LYS A 73 -4.13 29.63 22.39
CA LYS A 73 -5.12 30.16 21.44
C LYS A 73 -5.08 29.40 20.11
N THR A 74 -6.25 28.93 19.66
CA THR A 74 -6.47 28.29 18.37
C THR A 74 -6.36 29.32 17.24
N ARG A 75 -5.68 28.99 16.14
CA ARG A 75 -5.61 29.83 14.92
C ARG A 75 -5.95 29.03 13.67
N LEU A 76 -6.37 29.70 12.62
CA LEU A 76 -6.52 29.09 11.29
C LEU A 76 -5.23 29.23 10.50
N ALA A 77 -4.75 28.11 9.96
CA ALA A 77 -3.63 28.08 9.03
C ALA A 77 -4.17 27.89 7.60
N LEU A 78 -3.97 28.90 6.75
CA LEU A 78 -4.34 28.87 5.33
C LEU A 78 -3.35 28.01 4.52
N LEU A 79 -3.89 27.14 3.68
CA LEU A 79 -3.21 26.42 2.61
C LEU A 79 -3.87 26.80 1.28
N ARG A 80 -3.05 27.20 0.31
CA ARG A 80 -3.49 27.55 -1.05
C ARG A 80 -2.85 26.61 -2.06
N CYS A 81 -3.66 25.90 -2.84
CA CYS A 81 -3.15 25.02 -3.89
C CYS A 81 -2.38 25.78 -4.99
N PRO A 82 -1.35 25.18 -5.60
CA PRO A 82 -0.66 25.72 -6.77
C PRO A 82 -1.60 26.06 -7.94
N THR A 83 -1.15 26.93 -8.86
CA THR A 83 -1.94 27.33 -10.05
C THR A 83 -2.29 26.13 -10.92
N GLY A 84 -3.55 26.02 -11.34
CA GLY A 84 -4.08 24.89 -12.11
C GLY A 84 -4.67 23.75 -11.27
N LEU A 85 -4.40 23.73 -9.96
CA LEU A 85 -4.95 22.77 -9.02
C LEU A 85 -6.08 23.38 -8.19
N ALA A 86 -7.00 22.54 -7.71
CA ALA A 86 -7.99 22.84 -6.68
C ALA A 86 -7.83 21.83 -5.53
N PHE A 87 -8.28 22.20 -4.33
CA PHE A 87 -8.23 21.29 -3.19
C PHE A 87 -9.44 20.35 -3.23
N ASP A 88 -9.27 19.06 -2.98
CA ASP A 88 -10.36 18.11 -2.80
C ASP A 88 -10.63 17.92 -1.30
N ILE A 89 -11.82 18.35 -0.83
CA ILE A 89 -12.19 18.30 0.59
C ILE A 89 -12.32 16.86 1.11
N PHE A 90 -12.68 15.90 0.27
CA PHE A 90 -12.81 14.52 0.71
C PHE A 90 -11.44 13.83 0.77
N ARG A 91 -10.60 14.04 -0.25
CA ARG A 91 -9.24 13.47 -0.35
C ARG A 91 -8.19 14.22 0.49
N GLN A 92 -8.50 15.43 0.96
CA GLN A 92 -7.60 16.27 1.76
C GLN A 92 -6.27 16.58 1.05
N THR A 93 -6.32 16.79 -0.27
CA THR A 93 -5.14 17.06 -1.12
C THR A 93 -5.47 17.98 -2.29
N CYS A 94 -4.45 18.61 -2.89
CA CYS A 94 -4.61 19.35 -4.14
C CYS A 94 -4.60 18.38 -5.34
N ASP A 95 -5.60 18.51 -6.22
CA ASP A 95 -5.73 17.72 -7.46
C ASP A 95 -6.04 18.69 -8.63
N TRP A 96 -5.94 18.21 -9.87
CA TRP A 96 -6.27 18.99 -11.05
C TRP A 96 -7.73 19.43 -11.00
N LYS A 97 -8.01 20.69 -11.37
CA LYS A 97 -9.37 21.27 -11.31
C LYS A 97 -10.45 20.39 -11.95
N GLY A 98 -10.13 19.67 -13.02
CA GLY A 98 -11.06 18.75 -13.68
C GLY A 98 -11.49 17.53 -12.84
N ASN A 99 -10.64 17.09 -11.91
CA ASN A 99 -10.86 15.93 -11.05
C ASN A 99 -11.59 16.28 -9.74
N VAL A 100 -11.48 17.54 -9.30
CA VAL A 100 -12.12 18.02 -8.07
C VAL A 100 -13.60 18.29 -8.32
N LYS A 101 -14.47 17.41 -7.82
CA LYS A 101 -15.94 17.52 -8.00
C LYS A 101 -16.68 18.11 -6.80
N ASN A 102 -15.99 18.37 -5.69
CA ASN A 102 -16.55 18.81 -4.41
C ASN A 102 -16.13 20.24 -4.03
N CYS A 103 -16.02 21.11 -5.03
CA CYS A 103 -15.65 22.52 -4.88
C CYS A 103 -16.72 23.33 -4.12
N ASP A 104 -17.97 22.92 -4.26
CA ASP A 104 -19.18 23.39 -3.59
C ASP A 104 -19.34 22.89 -2.14
N THR A 105 -18.40 22.11 -1.62
CA THR A 105 -18.46 21.56 -0.26
C THR A 105 -17.55 22.33 0.69
N LEU A 106 -18.06 22.77 1.84
CA LEU A 106 -17.27 23.49 2.85
C LEU A 106 -16.36 22.55 3.65
N GLU A 107 -16.93 21.46 4.15
CA GLU A 107 -16.25 20.54 5.06
C GLU A 107 -16.72 19.11 4.83
N LYS A 108 -16.01 18.14 5.41
CA LYS A 108 -16.53 16.77 5.46
C LYS A 108 -17.80 16.76 6.33
N PRO A 109 -18.87 16.05 5.93
CA PRO A 109 -20.07 15.91 6.75
C PRO A 109 -19.70 15.34 8.13
N ARG A 110 -20.07 16.05 9.21
CA ARG A 110 -19.87 15.59 10.57
C ARG A 110 -20.86 14.47 10.86
N LYS A 111 -20.34 13.25 10.98
CA LYS A 111 -21.08 12.06 11.35
C LYS A 111 -21.32 12.03 12.86
N SER A 112 -22.53 11.73 13.31
CA SER A 112 -22.81 11.53 14.74
C SER A 112 -22.09 10.26 15.23
N LEU A 113 -21.45 10.34 16.39
CA LEU A 113 -20.71 9.21 16.95
C LEU A 113 -21.54 8.47 18.00
N PRO A 114 -21.44 7.13 18.06
CA PRO A 114 -22.13 6.34 19.06
C PRO A 114 -21.51 6.58 20.45
N ARG A 115 -22.28 6.35 21.51
CA ARG A 115 -21.92 6.65 22.92
C ARG A 115 -21.64 5.40 23.75
N PHE A 116 -20.94 4.43 23.19
CA PHE A 116 -20.63 3.18 23.90
C PHE A 116 -19.39 3.25 24.80
N ASN A 117 -18.50 4.23 24.63
CA ASN A 117 -17.28 4.36 25.43
C ASN A 117 -17.45 5.46 26.50
N THR A 118 -18.24 5.17 27.53
CA THR A 118 -18.58 6.10 28.62
C THR A 118 -18.18 5.53 29.97
N ASP A 119 -17.93 6.40 30.96
CA ASP A 119 -17.50 5.99 32.31
C ASP A 119 -18.54 5.10 33.02
N GLU A 120 -19.83 5.29 32.70
CA GLU A 120 -20.94 4.46 33.16
C GLU A 120 -21.72 3.91 31.95
N PRO A 121 -22.00 2.60 31.89
CA PRO A 121 -22.67 1.99 30.76
C PRO A 121 -24.11 2.51 30.63
N ILE A 122 -24.43 3.12 29.48
CA ILE A 122 -25.77 3.64 29.15
C ILE A 122 -26.76 2.51 28.90
N CYS A 123 -26.30 1.41 28.30
CA CYS A 123 -27.11 0.28 27.84
C CYS A 123 -26.81 -1.00 28.64
N PRO A 124 -27.76 -1.97 28.67
CA PRO A 124 -27.53 -3.30 29.27
C PRO A 124 -26.38 -4.06 28.61
N GLU A 125 -25.89 -5.11 29.27
CA GLU A 125 -24.86 -6.00 28.71
C GLU A 125 -25.29 -6.56 27.35
N GLY A 126 -24.38 -6.53 26.38
CA GLY A 126 -24.63 -6.96 24.99
C GLY A 126 -25.20 -5.86 24.08
N GLN A 127 -25.57 -4.70 24.62
CA GLN A 127 -26.09 -3.56 23.86
C GLN A 127 -25.18 -2.33 23.93
N LEU A 128 -25.23 -1.51 22.89
CA LEU A 128 -24.45 -0.28 22.74
C LEU A 128 -25.36 0.90 22.40
N ALA A 129 -24.98 2.10 22.84
CA ALA A 129 -25.76 3.31 22.66
C ALA A 129 -25.45 4.04 21.35
N CYS A 130 -26.49 4.36 20.58
CA CYS A 130 -26.47 5.35 19.50
C CYS A 130 -26.17 6.77 20.05
N SER A 131 -25.93 7.76 19.18
CA SER A 131 -25.68 9.14 19.62
C SER A 131 -26.89 9.79 20.29
N ASP A 132 -28.10 9.35 19.97
CA ASP A 132 -29.36 9.81 20.57
C ASP A 132 -29.71 9.06 21.89
N GLY A 133 -28.91 8.05 22.26
CA GLY A 133 -29.11 7.24 23.46
C GLY A 133 -29.96 5.99 23.26
N GLU A 134 -30.40 5.68 22.03
CA GLU A 134 -31.07 4.41 21.72
C GLU A 134 -30.09 3.23 21.89
N CYS A 135 -30.53 2.15 22.54
CA CYS A 135 -29.72 0.95 22.76
C CYS A 135 -30.02 -0.09 21.68
N LEU A 136 -28.98 -0.52 20.96
CA LEU A 136 -29.05 -1.57 19.95
C LEU A 136 -28.07 -2.70 20.28
N ASP A 137 -28.33 -3.90 19.78
CA ASP A 137 -27.44 -5.04 19.98
C ASP A 137 -26.06 -4.75 19.38
N LYS A 138 -25.00 -5.17 20.08
CA LYS A 138 -23.61 -4.91 19.68
C LYS A 138 -23.30 -5.33 18.23
N GLU A 139 -23.90 -6.42 17.76
CA GLU A 139 -23.70 -6.97 16.41
C GLU A 139 -24.24 -6.06 15.29
N LEU A 140 -25.17 -5.15 15.62
CA LEU A 140 -25.71 -4.19 14.66
C LEU A 140 -24.76 -3.02 14.39
N PHE A 141 -23.72 -2.83 15.21
CA PHE A 141 -22.74 -1.77 14.99
C PHE A 141 -21.71 -2.18 13.93
N CYS A 142 -21.47 -1.28 12.98
CA CYS A 142 -20.51 -1.47 11.88
C CYS A 142 -20.86 -2.64 10.95
N ASN A 143 -22.14 -2.87 10.72
CA ASN A 143 -22.67 -3.92 9.85
C ASN A 143 -23.00 -3.42 8.42
N LYS A 144 -22.64 -2.16 8.09
CA LYS A 144 -22.91 -1.45 6.82
C LYS A 144 -24.37 -1.07 6.60
N LYS A 145 -25.24 -1.22 7.61
CA LYS A 145 -26.66 -0.88 7.56
C LYS A 145 -27.00 0.07 8.71
N PRO A 146 -27.43 1.31 8.43
CA PRO A 146 -27.79 2.23 9.50
C PRO A 146 -29.03 1.70 10.24
N ASP A 147 -28.82 1.26 11.47
CA ASP A 147 -29.85 0.78 12.39
C ASP A 147 -30.22 1.85 13.44
N CYS A 148 -29.29 2.74 13.81
CA CYS A 148 -29.64 3.94 14.58
C CYS A 148 -30.43 4.92 13.70
N LYS A 149 -31.39 5.66 14.29
CA LYS A 149 -32.16 6.70 13.56
C LYS A 149 -31.29 7.78 12.95
N ASP A 150 -30.14 8.04 13.56
CA ASP A 150 -29.14 9.02 13.11
C ASP A 150 -27.95 8.39 12.35
N GLY A 151 -27.94 7.05 12.20
CA GLY A 151 -26.87 6.29 11.56
C GLY A 151 -25.54 6.32 12.32
N SER A 152 -25.53 6.61 13.63
CA SER A 152 -24.31 6.69 14.44
C SER A 152 -23.60 5.34 14.63
N ASP A 153 -24.32 4.24 14.55
CA ASP A 153 -23.81 2.86 14.60
C ASP A 153 -22.74 2.57 13.54
N GLU A 154 -22.81 3.24 12.38
CA GLU A 154 -21.90 3.04 11.24
C GLU A 154 -20.75 4.06 11.18
N ASN A 155 -20.57 4.85 12.24
CA ASN A 155 -19.63 5.97 12.23
C ASN A 155 -18.36 5.72 13.06
N ALA A 156 -18.29 4.62 13.81
CA ALA A 156 -17.16 4.24 14.66
C ALA A 156 -16.45 2.95 14.21
N CYS A 157 -16.33 2.71 12.91
CA CYS A 157 -15.89 1.41 12.36
C CYS A 157 -14.39 1.32 11.99
N SER A 158 -13.56 2.15 12.61
CA SER A 158 -12.10 2.09 12.40
C SER A 158 -11.45 1.00 13.27
N VAL A 159 -10.21 0.63 12.95
CA VAL A 159 -9.40 -0.33 13.75
C VAL A 159 -9.29 0.03 15.23
N GLU A 160 -9.42 1.31 15.58
CA GLU A 160 -9.34 1.79 16.97
C GLU A 160 -10.69 1.90 17.67
N THR A 161 -11.77 2.05 16.90
CA THR A 161 -13.08 2.42 17.45
C THR A 161 -14.14 1.35 17.24
N ASP A 162 -13.90 0.34 16.41
CA ASP A 162 -14.89 -0.71 16.12
C ASP A 162 -15.22 -1.50 17.39
N PRO A 163 -16.48 -1.48 17.87
CA PRO A 163 -16.87 -2.23 19.05
C PRO A 163 -16.76 -3.75 18.85
N ASN A 164 -16.87 -4.21 17.61
CA ASN A 164 -16.71 -5.60 17.18
C ASN A 164 -15.28 -5.87 16.67
N GLY A 165 -14.34 -4.97 16.97
CA GLY A 165 -12.95 -5.10 16.55
C GLY A 165 -12.25 -6.31 17.18
N ALA A 166 -11.24 -6.80 16.47
CA ALA A 166 -10.41 -7.91 16.93
C ALA A 166 -9.74 -7.56 18.28
N PRO A 167 -9.60 -8.53 19.20
CA PRO A 167 -8.90 -8.31 20.45
C PRO A 167 -7.40 -8.06 20.20
N LYS A 168 -6.72 -7.47 21.18
CA LYS A 168 -5.25 -7.39 21.15
C LYS A 168 -4.66 -8.80 21.16
N CYS A 169 -3.49 -8.96 20.54
CA CYS A 169 -2.78 -10.23 20.48
C CYS A 169 -2.70 -10.92 21.85
N ASP A 170 -3.22 -12.15 21.91
CA ASP A 170 -3.06 -13.06 23.03
C ASP A 170 -2.18 -14.26 22.59
N PRO A 171 -0.89 -14.27 22.96
CA PRO A 171 0.03 -15.36 22.61
C PRO A 171 -0.36 -16.72 23.19
N SER A 172 -1.27 -16.78 24.16
CA SER A 172 -1.75 -18.06 24.72
C SER A 172 -2.82 -18.73 23.84
N GLN A 173 -3.53 -17.93 23.03
CA GLN A 173 -4.54 -18.40 22.08
C GLN A 173 -4.00 -18.45 20.64
N CYS A 174 -3.07 -17.56 20.30
CA CYS A 174 -2.45 -17.49 18.98
C CYS A 174 -1.20 -18.38 18.92
N ILE A 175 -1.37 -19.61 18.44
CA ILE A 175 -0.32 -20.63 18.41
C ILE A 175 -0.06 -21.07 16.96
N LEU A 176 1.23 -21.24 16.62
CA LEU A 176 1.65 -21.80 15.33
C LEU A 176 1.19 -23.27 15.18
N PRO A 177 0.89 -23.73 13.95
CA PRO A 177 1.09 -23.07 12.67
C PRO A 177 -0.06 -22.16 12.22
N ASP A 178 -1.20 -22.18 12.92
CA ASP A 178 -2.42 -21.55 12.41
C ASP A 178 -2.47 -20.04 12.70
N CYS A 179 -1.86 -19.59 13.81
CA CYS A 179 -1.89 -18.20 14.24
C CYS A 179 -0.48 -17.73 14.67
N PHE A 180 -0.12 -16.53 14.23
CA PHE A 180 1.06 -15.84 14.74
C PHE A 180 0.77 -14.35 14.98
N CYS A 181 1.05 -13.89 16.19
CA CYS A 181 0.98 -12.48 16.55
C CYS A 181 1.99 -12.15 17.67
N SER A 182 2.32 -10.87 17.78
CA SER A 182 3.00 -10.32 18.96
C SER A 182 2.48 -8.91 19.25
N ALA A 183 2.80 -8.36 20.42
CA ALA A 183 2.24 -7.08 20.87
C ALA A 183 2.57 -5.91 19.93
N ASP A 184 3.74 -5.93 19.32
CA ASP A 184 4.28 -4.89 18.43
C ASP A 184 4.74 -5.44 17.06
N GLY A 185 4.54 -6.74 16.82
CA GLY A 185 4.88 -7.37 15.55
C GLY A 185 6.37 -7.68 15.36
N THR A 186 7.23 -7.42 16.36
CA THR A 186 8.69 -7.52 16.18
C THR A 186 9.29 -8.85 16.64
N ARG A 187 8.51 -9.69 17.33
CA ARG A 187 8.98 -10.98 17.86
C ARG A 187 9.27 -11.97 16.74
N VAL A 188 10.37 -12.71 16.88
CA VAL A 188 10.75 -13.79 15.96
C VAL A 188 9.83 -15.03 16.15
N PRO A 189 9.31 -15.62 15.07
CA PRO A 189 8.57 -16.89 15.11
C PRO A 189 9.36 -18.03 15.76
N GLY A 190 8.68 -18.88 16.53
CA GLY A 190 9.30 -20.00 17.23
C GLY A 190 10.22 -19.63 18.41
N GLY A 191 10.43 -18.33 18.68
CA GLY A 191 11.30 -17.88 19.76
C GLY A 191 12.79 -18.18 19.51
N LEU A 192 13.18 -18.30 18.24
CA LEU A 192 14.58 -18.53 17.84
C LEU A 192 15.44 -17.31 18.18
N GLU A 193 16.70 -17.56 18.54
CA GLU A 193 17.70 -16.52 18.66
C GLU A 193 17.96 -15.88 17.29
N VAL A 194 18.08 -14.54 17.25
CA VAL A 194 18.15 -13.78 15.99
C VAL A 194 19.27 -14.28 15.07
N ASN A 195 20.41 -14.72 15.62
CA ASN A 195 21.54 -15.22 14.83
C ASN A 195 21.27 -16.59 14.17
N GLN A 196 20.27 -17.34 14.63
CA GLN A 196 19.85 -18.62 14.04
C GLN A 196 18.72 -18.46 13.01
N VAL A 197 18.14 -17.28 12.88
CA VAL A 197 17.05 -17.00 11.93
C VAL A 197 17.63 -16.74 10.55
N PRO A 198 17.14 -17.36 9.45
CA PRO A 198 17.53 -16.95 8.12
C PRO A 198 17.04 -15.54 7.80
N GLN A 199 17.87 -14.74 7.14
CA GLN A 199 17.37 -13.52 6.53
C GLN A 199 16.66 -13.86 5.22
N MET A 200 15.33 -13.82 5.26
CA MET A 200 14.51 -13.97 4.07
C MET A 200 14.42 -12.64 3.31
N VAL A 201 14.50 -12.71 1.98
CA VAL A 201 14.28 -11.58 1.06
C VAL A 201 13.22 -12.00 0.05
N THR A 202 12.12 -11.26 0.00
CA THR A 202 11.02 -11.52 -0.95
C THR A 202 11.04 -10.46 -2.05
N ILE A 203 11.41 -10.86 -3.26
CA ILE A 203 11.35 -10.01 -4.45
C ILE A 203 9.99 -10.20 -5.11
N THR A 204 9.25 -9.10 -5.28
CA THR A 204 7.91 -9.16 -5.88
C THR A 204 7.72 -8.20 -7.03
N PHE A 205 6.98 -8.61 -8.05
CA PHE A 205 6.60 -7.77 -9.19
C PHE A 205 5.08 -7.63 -9.28
N ASN A 206 4.62 -6.39 -9.44
CA ASN A 206 3.20 -6.09 -9.66
C ASN A 206 2.91 -5.82 -11.14
N GLY A 207 1.71 -6.21 -11.58
CA GLY A 207 1.14 -5.83 -12.87
C GLY A 207 1.19 -6.96 -13.91
N ALA A 208 1.00 -6.57 -15.18
CA ALA A 208 0.89 -7.53 -16.27
C ALA A 208 2.24 -8.20 -16.58
N VAL A 209 2.25 -9.52 -16.80
CA VAL A 209 3.44 -10.26 -17.26
C VAL A 209 3.35 -10.40 -18.76
N ASN A 210 4.29 -9.82 -19.51
CA ASN A 210 4.24 -9.80 -20.96
C ASN A 210 5.66 -9.67 -21.57
N VAL A 211 5.71 -9.53 -22.90
CA VAL A 211 6.97 -9.43 -23.65
C VAL A 211 7.84 -8.24 -23.23
N ASP A 212 7.30 -7.23 -22.55
CA ASP A 212 8.07 -6.07 -22.10
C ASP A 212 8.92 -6.37 -20.86
N ASN A 213 8.58 -7.43 -20.10
CA ASN A 213 9.22 -7.72 -18.81
C ASN A 213 9.72 -9.16 -18.63
N ILE A 214 9.38 -10.11 -19.50
CA ILE A 214 9.88 -11.49 -19.41
C ILE A 214 11.42 -11.55 -19.43
N ASP A 215 12.07 -10.83 -20.35
CA ASP A 215 13.54 -10.80 -20.45
C ASP A 215 14.19 -10.26 -19.17
N LEU A 216 13.54 -9.32 -18.49
CA LEU A 216 13.99 -8.80 -17.21
C LEU A 216 13.93 -9.87 -16.12
N TYR A 217 12.84 -10.63 -16.07
CA TYR A 217 12.67 -11.71 -15.09
C TYR A 217 13.68 -12.84 -15.32
N ASP A 218 13.95 -13.20 -16.57
CA ASP A 218 14.94 -14.23 -16.92
C ASP A 218 16.37 -13.84 -16.50
N GLU A 219 16.71 -12.56 -16.60
CA GLU A 219 18.03 -12.05 -16.17
C GLU A 219 18.15 -11.99 -14.64
N ILE A 220 17.08 -11.61 -13.93
CA ILE A 220 17.07 -11.52 -12.46
C ILE A 220 17.08 -12.92 -11.84
N PHE A 221 16.24 -13.82 -12.34
CA PHE A 221 16.06 -15.18 -11.83
C PHE A 221 16.79 -16.20 -12.71
N SER A 222 18.00 -15.86 -13.16
CA SER A 222 18.82 -16.73 -13.99
C SER A 222 19.10 -18.06 -13.26
N GLY A 223 19.11 -19.16 -14.00
CA GLY A 223 19.12 -20.51 -13.41
C GLY A 223 20.39 -20.89 -12.64
N ASP A 224 21.41 -20.06 -12.66
CA ASP A 224 22.68 -20.14 -11.91
C ASP A 224 22.64 -19.44 -10.54
N LYS A 225 21.64 -18.58 -10.29
CA LYS A 225 21.45 -17.91 -8.99
C LYS A 225 20.75 -18.86 -8.01
N VAL A 226 21.52 -19.41 -7.07
CA VAL A 226 21.04 -20.41 -6.10
C VAL A 226 21.22 -19.95 -4.66
N ASN A 227 20.21 -20.19 -3.83
CA ASN A 227 20.24 -20.03 -2.39
C ASN A 227 21.23 -21.01 -1.73
N PRO A 228 21.60 -20.81 -0.44
CA PRO A 228 22.53 -21.71 0.27
C PRO A 228 22.09 -23.18 0.38
N ASN A 229 20.80 -23.48 0.16
CA ASN A 229 20.28 -24.84 0.10
C ASN A 229 20.45 -25.52 -1.29
N GLY A 230 21.02 -24.82 -2.26
CA GLY A 230 21.24 -25.30 -3.64
C GLY A 230 20.04 -25.10 -4.58
N CYS A 231 18.96 -24.49 -4.11
CA CYS A 231 17.78 -24.22 -4.94
C CYS A 231 17.85 -22.84 -5.59
N GLN A 232 17.31 -22.74 -6.81
CA GLN A 232 17.20 -21.46 -7.51
C GLN A 232 16.40 -20.45 -6.69
N ILE A 233 16.85 -19.21 -6.69
CA ILE A 233 16.15 -18.10 -6.03
C ILE A 233 14.72 -17.96 -6.54
N LYS A 234 13.79 -17.62 -5.65
CA LYS A 234 12.36 -17.50 -5.97
C LYS A 234 11.87 -16.07 -5.78
N GLY A 235 10.74 -15.78 -6.42
CA GLY A 235 10.08 -14.48 -6.37
C GLY A 235 8.57 -14.65 -6.52
N THR A 236 7.82 -13.60 -6.24
CA THR A 236 6.35 -13.60 -6.26
C THR A 236 5.83 -12.58 -7.27
N PHE A 237 4.92 -13.02 -8.14
CA PHE A 237 4.33 -12.18 -9.18
C PHE A 237 2.86 -11.95 -8.87
N PHE A 238 2.52 -10.72 -8.50
CA PHE A 238 1.15 -10.25 -8.37
C PHE A 238 0.67 -9.83 -9.76
N ALA A 239 0.10 -10.80 -10.48
CA ALA A 239 -0.24 -10.67 -11.89
C ALA A 239 -1.62 -10.04 -12.05
N SER A 240 -1.75 -9.00 -12.88
CA SER A 240 -3.05 -8.45 -13.27
C SER A 240 -3.51 -8.99 -14.62
N HIS A 241 -4.82 -9.09 -14.87
CA HIS A 241 -5.32 -9.67 -16.12
C HIS A 241 -4.97 -8.87 -17.39
N LYS A 242 -5.28 -7.57 -17.43
CA LYS A 242 -5.18 -6.79 -18.67
C LYS A 242 -3.75 -6.79 -19.24
N TYR A 243 -3.60 -7.19 -20.51
CA TYR A 243 -2.32 -7.30 -21.24
C TYR A 243 -1.36 -8.41 -20.78
N SER A 244 -1.77 -9.30 -19.88
CA SER A 244 -0.94 -10.43 -19.46
C SER A 244 -0.86 -11.54 -20.51
N ASN A 245 0.31 -12.16 -20.59
CA ASN A 245 0.59 -13.37 -21.34
C ASN A 245 0.56 -14.57 -20.37
N TYR A 246 -0.51 -15.35 -20.44
CA TYR A 246 -0.71 -16.49 -19.55
C TYR A 246 0.25 -17.66 -19.82
N SER A 247 0.80 -17.78 -21.03
CA SER A 247 1.89 -18.76 -21.27
C SER A 247 3.18 -18.39 -20.53
N ALA A 248 3.44 -17.09 -20.34
CA ALA A 248 4.58 -16.63 -19.56
C ALA A 248 4.33 -16.79 -18.04
N ILE A 249 3.11 -16.50 -17.58
CA ILE A 249 2.70 -16.77 -16.20
C ILE A 249 2.84 -18.27 -15.88
N GLN A 250 2.40 -19.14 -16.80
CA GLN A 250 2.57 -20.58 -16.68
C GLN A 250 4.05 -20.99 -16.57
N GLU A 251 4.93 -20.39 -17.37
CA GLU A 251 6.37 -20.70 -17.30
C GLU A 251 7.01 -20.22 -15.99
N LEU A 252 6.64 -19.03 -15.49
CA LEU A 252 7.10 -18.53 -14.19
C LEU A 252 6.67 -19.49 -13.06
N HIS A 253 5.42 -19.92 -13.06
CA HIS A 253 4.90 -20.90 -12.10
C HIS A 253 5.59 -22.26 -12.20
N ARG A 254 5.85 -22.74 -13.43
CA ARG A 254 6.56 -23.99 -13.69
C ARG A 254 7.96 -23.96 -13.09
N ARG A 255 8.66 -22.82 -13.20
CA ARG A 255 9.99 -22.58 -12.60
C ARG A 255 9.98 -22.39 -11.07
N GLY A 256 8.80 -22.43 -10.46
CA GLY A 256 8.60 -22.37 -9.01
C GLY A 256 8.50 -20.96 -8.44
N HIS A 257 8.39 -19.94 -9.29
CA HIS A 257 7.95 -18.64 -8.81
C HIS A 257 6.48 -18.71 -8.39
N GLU A 258 6.13 -17.91 -7.40
CA GLU A 258 4.75 -17.83 -6.92
C GLU A 258 3.95 -16.88 -7.80
N ILE A 259 2.73 -17.28 -8.14
CA ILE A 259 1.76 -16.45 -8.85
C ILE A 259 0.64 -16.11 -7.88
N ALA A 260 0.36 -14.82 -7.75
CA ALA A 260 -0.66 -14.24 -6.88
C ALA A 260 -1.53 -13.26 -7.69
N VAL A 261 -2.71 -12.94 -7.19
CA VAL A 261 -3.68 -12.08 -7.91
C VAL A 261 -3.41 -10.59 -7.66
N PHE A 262 -3.62 -9.79 -8.70
CA PHE A 262 -3.50 -8.32 -8.65
C PHE A 262 -4.65 -7.63 -9.38
N SER A 263 -5.84 -8.22 -9.25
CA SER A 263 -7.11 -7.83 -9.88
C SER A 263 -7.18 -7.98 -11.40
N ILE A 264 -8.41 -8.12 -11.89
CA ILE A 264 -8.70 -8.12 -13.32
C ILE A 264 -8.43 -6.74 -13.92
N THR A 265 -9.05 -5.70 -13.34
CA THR A 265 -9.15 -4.40 -14.02
C THR A 265 -8.01 -3.44 -13.71
N ASN A 266 -7.41 -3.57 -12.53
CA ASN A 266 -6.46 -2.59 -12.00
C ASN A 266 -6.98 -1.13 -12.15
N LYS A 267 -8.26 -0.91 -11.83
CA LYS A 267 -8.93 0.39 -11.84
C LYS A 267 -8.11 1.45 -11.11
N GLN A 268 -7.91 2.57 -11.80
CA GLN A 268 -7.04 3.67 -11.35
C GLN A 268 -7.63 4.50 -10.20
N ASP A 269 -8.95 4.40 -9.94
CA ASP A 269 -9.56 5.13 -8.83
C ASP A 269 -9.32 4.40 -7.51
N GLY A 270 -8.47 4.98 -6.65
CA GLY A 270 -8.19 4.42 -5.32
C GLY A 270 -9.44 4.25 -4.44
N ASN A 271 -10.49 5.07 -4.65
CA ASN A 271 -11.73 4.95 -3.90
C ASN A 271 -12.51 3.67 -4.25
N TYR A 272 -12.37 3.18 -5.48
CA TYR A 272 -12.99 1.93 -5.91
C TYR A 272 -12.56 0.77 -5.01
N TRP A 273 -11.28 0.72 -4.65
CA TRP A 273 -10.71 -0.30 -3.78
C TRP A 273 -11.05 -0.06 -2.31
N THR A 274 -10.79 1.15 -1.79
CA THR A 274 -11.02 1.48 -0.37
C THR A 274 -12.48 1.34 0.06
N LYS A 275 -13.42 1.60 -0.87
CA LYS A 275 -14.88 1.48 -0.65
C LYS A 275 -15.51 0.30 -1.40
N GLY A 276 -14.69 -0.63 -1.91
CA GLY A 276 -15.16 -1.76 -2.69
C GLY A 276 -16.15 -2.61 -1.91
N THR A 277 -17.22 -3.02 -2.56
CA THR A 277 -18.20 -3.95 -2.00
C THR A 277 -17.64 -5.37 -1.99
N TYR A 278 -18.31 -6.30 -1.31
CA TYR A 278 -17.91 -7.71 -1.32
C TYR A 278 -17.85 -8.25 -2.75
N ASP A 279 -18.88 -7.93 -3.55
CA ASP A 279 -18.97 -8.37 -4.95
C ASP A 279 -17.87 -7.75 -5.83
N ASP A 280 -17.48 -6.49 -5.57
CA ASP A 280 -16.34 -5.88 -6.26
C ASP A 280 -15.04 -6.65 -5.99
N TRP A 281 -14.74 -6.92 -4.72
CA TRP A 281 -13.54 -7.67 -4.33
C TRP A 281 -13.56 -9.11 -4.85
N LEU A 282 -14.73 -9.76 -4.83
CA LEU A 282 -14.93 -11.11 -5.34
C LEU A 282 -14.65 -11.16 -6.84
N ALA A 283 -15.30 -10.29 -7.62
CA ALA A 283 -15.15 -10.29 -9.07
C ALA A 283 -13.74 -9.87 -9.51
N GLU A 284 -13.08 -8.96 -8.78
CA GLU A 284 -11.72 -8.54 -9.09
C GLU A 284 -10.66 -9.59 -8.70
N MET A 285 -10.72 -10.17 -7.51
CA MET A 285 -9.65 -11.05 -7.00
C MET A 285 -9.89 -12.53 -7.26
N ALA A 286 -11.08 -13.05 -6.91
CA ALA A 286 -11.40 -14.45 -7.19
C ALA A 286 -11.62 -14.67 -8.70
N GLY A 287 -12.16 -13.67 -9.40
CA GLY A 287 -12.21 -13.66 -10.85
C GLY A 287 -10.82 -13.75 -11.48
N ASP A 288 -9.85 -12.93 -11.03
CA ASP A 288 -8.48 -12.98 -11.53
C ASP A 288 -7.80 -14.33 -11.25
N ARG A 289 -8.02 -14.93 -10.07
CA ARG A 289 -7.57 -16.30 -9.77
C ARG A 289 -8.11 -17.29 -10.80
N LEU A 290 -9.41 -17.24 -11.10
CA LEU A 290 -10.04 -18.13 -12.08
C LEU A 290 -9.45 -17.95 -13.48
N VAL A 291 -9.21 -16.71 -13.90
CA VAL A 291 -8.57 -16.40 -15.19
C VAL A 291 -7.15 -16.98 -15.22
N ILE A 292 -6.35 -16.79 -14.17
CA ILE A 292 -4.99 -17.31 -14.06
C ILE A 292 -5.00 -18.85 -14.11
N GLU A 293 -5.77 -19.51 -13.26
CA GLU A 293 -5.85 -20.97 -13.19
C GLU A 293 -6.24 -21.57 -14.55
N ARG A 294 -7.23 -20.98 -15.22
CA ARG A 294 -7.72 -21.45 -16.51
C ARG A 294 -6.73 -21.24 -17.65
N PHE A 295 -6.22 -20.02 -17.83
CA PHE A 295 -5.41 -19.68 -19.00
C PHE A 295 -3.91 -19.95 -18.83
N ALA A 296 -3.41 -20.07 -17.60
CA ALA A 296 -2.06 -20.58 -17.32
C ALA A 296 -2.05 -22.08 -16.98
N ASN A 297 -3.20 -22.75 -16.91
CA ASN A 297 -3.35 -24.18 -16.58
C ASN A 297 -2.66 -24.54 -15.25
N ILE A 298 -2.93 -23.75 -14.21
CA ILE A 298 -2.43 -23.97 -12.84
C ILE A 298 -3.55 -24.69 -12.08
N THR A 299 -3.30 -25.93 -11.68
CA THR A 299 -4.32 -26.83 -11.10
C THR A 299 -4.00 -27.32 -9.68
N ASP A 300 -2.88 -26.86 -9.12
CA ASP A 300 -2.39 -27.25 -7.79
C ASP A 300 -2.89 -26.32 -6.67
N ASN A 301 -3.88 -25.46 -6.96
CA ASN A 301 -4.45 -24.47 -6.03
C ASN A 301 -3.40 -23.55 -5.37
N SER A 302 -2.27 -23.32 -6.04
CA SER A 302 -1.17 -22.50 -5.51
C SER A 302 -1.36 -20.98 -5.69
N VAL A 303 -2.43 -20.54 -6.35
CA VAL A 303 -2.77 -19.11 -6.52
C VAL A 303 -3.54 -18.61 -5.29
N ILE A 304 -2.79 -18.31 -4.22
CA ILE A 304 -3.34 -18.10 -2.86
C ILE A 304 -3.08 -16.72 -2.26
N GLY A 305 -2.25 -15.91 -2.91
CA GLY A 305 -1.89 -14.57 -2.46
C GLY A 305 -2.71 -13.48 -3.12
N VAL A 306 -3.02 -12.42 -2.37
CA VAL A 306 -3.69 -11.21 -2.88
C VAL A 306 -2.81 -9.99 -2.66
N ARG A 307 -2.82 -9.07 -3.63
CA ARG A 307 -2.38 -7.69 -3.41
C ARG A 307 -3.36 -6.71 -4.04
N ALA A 308 -3.79 -5.74 -3.26
CA ALA A 308 -4.68 -4.68 -3.70
C ALA A 308 -3.93 -3.67 -4.60
N PRO A 309 -4.51 -3.29 -5.75
CA PRO A 309 -4.01 -2.19 -6.56
C PRO A 309 -3.83 -0.90 -5.76
N PHE A 310 -2.74 -0.17 -6.05
CA PHE A 310 -2.31 1.03 -5.32
C PHE A 310 -2.12 0.82 -3.81
N LEU A 311 -2.01 -0.43 -3.36
CA LEU A 311 -2.02 -0.84 -1.96
C LEU A 311 -3.23 -0.27 -1.19
N ARG A 312 -4.38 -0.16 -1.85
CA ARG A 312 -5.62 0.37 -1.28
C ARG A 312 -6.38 -0.73 -0.55
N VAL A 313 -6.19 -0.81 0.76
CA VAL A 313 -6.84 -1.83 1.60
C VAL A 313 -8.35 -1.57 1.67
N GLY A 314 -9.14 -2.64 1.54
CA GLY A 314 -10.61 -2.62 1.42
C GLY A 314 -11.40 -2.81 2.72
N GLY A 315 -10.80 -2.53 3.88
CA GLY A 315 -11.40 -2.75 5.19
C GLY A 315 -11.70 -4.22 5.45
N ASN A 316 -12.69 -4.50 6.30
CA ASN A 316 -13.12 -5.89 6.55
C ASN A 316 -13.62 -6.59 5.28
N THR A 317 -14.21 -5.87 4.33
CA THR A 317 -14.78 -6.44 3.11
C THR A 317 -13.76 -7.24 2.28
N GLN A 318 -12.54 -6.73 2.15
CA GLN A 318 -11.47 -7.42 1.44
C GLN A 318 -11.17 -8.77 2.11
N PHE A 319 -11.03 -8.78 3.44
CA PHE A 319 -10.63 -9.96 4.19
C PHE A 319 -11.78 -10.95 4.43
N GLU A 320 -13.03 -10.47 4.48
CA GLU A 320 -14.25 -11.28 4.40
C GLU A 320 -14.26 -12.09 3.09
N MET A 321 -14.10 -11.40 1.95
CA MET A 321 -13.99 -12.06 0.64
C MET A 321 -12.82 -13.05 0.60
N MET A 322 -11.64 -12.66 1.11
CA MET A 322 -10.50 -13.55 1.12
C MET A 322 -10.74 -14.83 1.93
N THR A 323 -11.41 -14.72 3.07
CA THR A 323 -11.78 -15.85 3.93
C THR A 323 -12.74 -16.78 3.20
N ASP A 324 -13.83 -16.24 2.64
CA ASP A 324 -14.84 -17.04 1.93
C ASP A 324 -14.29 -17.68 0.65
N GLN A 325 -13.31 -17.03 0.01
CA GLN A 325 -12.64 -17.51 -1.20
C GLN A 325 -11.37 -18.32 -0.92
N LEU A 326 -11.04 -18.59 0.35
CA LEU A 326 -9.90 -19.41 0.77
C LEU A 326 -8.53 -18.88 0.27
N PHE A 327 -8.37 -17.57 0.19
CA PHE A 327 -7.05 -16.95 0.02
C PHE A 327 -6.28 -17.05 1.35
N ILE A 328 -4.98 -17.34 1.27
CA ILE A 328 -4.16 -17.62 2.45
C ILE A 328 -3.56 -16.34 3.02
N TYR A 329 -3.12 -15.43 2.15
CA TYR A 329 -2.45 -14.21 2.59
C TYR A 329 -2.76 -12.99 1.73
N ASP A 330 -2.77 -11.83 2.38
CA ASP A 330 -2.73 -10.51 1.75
C ASP A 330 -1.31 -9.95 1.85
N SER A 331 -0.92 -9.12 0.88
CA SER A 331 0.29 -8.30 0.96
C SER A 331 -0.02 -6.90 0.46
N SER A 332 -0.93 -6.21 1.16
CA SER A 332 -1.37 -4.85 0.82
C SER A 332 -1.19 -3.88 1.98
N ILE A 333 -1.16 -4.37 3.22
CA ILE A 333 -1.05 -3.51 4.39
C ILE A 333 0.39 -3.05 4.56
N THR A 334 0.57 -1.73 4.68
CA THR A 334 1.88 -1.12 4.91
C THR A 334 2.09 -0.85 6.39
N ALA A 335 3.24 -1.23 6.92
CA ALA A 335 3.74 -0.81 8.23
C ALA A 335 4.62 0.44 8.08
N PRO A 336 4.42 1.47 8.94
CA PRO A 336 5.24 2.68 8.88
C PRO A 336 6.71 2.38 9.18
N LEU A 337 7.62 3.20 8.65
CA LEU A 337 9.05 3.03 8.88
C LEU A 337 9.40 3.08 10.38
N ASP A 338 9.99 1.99 10.87
CA ASP A 338 10.57 1.86 12.20
C ASP A 338 11.97 1.23 12.13
N ARG A 339 12.74 1.32 13.21
CA ARG A 339 14.08 0.73 13.34
C ARG A 339 14.01 -0.80 13.27
N VAL A 340 13.02 -1.38 13.94
CA VAL A 340 12.81 -2.84 13.96
C VAL A 340 11.63 -3.15 13.05
N PRO A 341 11.84 -3.87 11.93
CA PRO A 341 10.77 -4.22 11.02
C PRO A 341 9.81 -5.25 11.63
N ILE A 342 8.59 -5.27 11.11
CA ILE A 342 7.52 -6.14 11.58
C ILE A 342 7.54 -7.47 10.81
N TRP A 343 7.43 -8.58 11.54
CA TRP A 343 7.22 -9.91 10.96
C TRP A 343 5.78 -10.04 10.42
N PRO A 344 5.54 -10.90 9.41
CA PRO A 344 4.18 -11.24 9.01
C PRO A 344 3.35 -11.71 10.22
N TYR A 345 2.05 -11.53 10.17
CA TYR A 345 1.14 -11.87 11.27
C TYR A 345 -0.22 -12.29 10.74
N THR A 346 -0.99 -13.02 11.54
CA THR A 346 -2.36 -13.40 11.19
C THR A 346 -3.37 -12.38 11.72
N LEU A 347 -4.45 -12.16 10.97
CA LEU A 347 -5.51 -11.19 11.30
C LEU A 347 -6.59 -11.72 12.25
N TYR A 348 -6.35 -12.82 12.97
CA TYR A 348 -7.21 -13.24 14.09
C TYR A 348 -7.27 -12.19 15.20
N PHE A 349 -6.17 -11.45 15.39
CA PHE A 349 -6.03 -10.41 16.38
C PHE A 349 -5.79 -9.05 15.72
N LYS A 350 -5.96 -7.99 16.51
CA LYS A 350 -5.69 -6.62 16.09
C LYS A 350 -4.27 -6.46 15.57
N MET A 351 -4.14 -5.74 14.46
CA MET A 351 -2.86 -5.42 13.83
C MET A 351 -1.85 -4.80 14.82
N PRO A 352 -0.57 -5.18 14.76
CA PRO A 352 0.46 -4.70 15.69
C PRO A 352 0.97 -3.28 15.38
N HIS A 353 0.44 -2.62 14.36
CA HIS A 353 0.83 -1.28 13.95
C HIS A 353 -0.38 -0.46 13.49
N LYS A 354 -0.18 0.85 13.36
CA LYS A 354 -1.20 1.76 12.84
C LYS A 354 -1.44 1.49 11.36
N CYS A 355 -2.69 1.64 10.92
CA CYS A 355 -3.03 1.65 9.50
C CYS A 355 -2.32 2.83 8.82
N ASN A 356 -1.29 2.53 8.02
CA ASN A 356 -0.42 3.55 7.42
C ASN A 356 -0.78 3.79 5.95
N GLY A 357 -0.91 5.06 5.58
CA GLY A 357 -1.20 5.51 4.22
C GLY A 357 -2.43 6.42 4.13
N ASN A 358 -2.46 7.25 3.09
CA ASN A 358 -3.55 8.21 2.88
C ASN A 358 -4.83 7.49 2.49
N ALA A 359 -5.95 7.76 3.18
CA ALA A 359 -7.26 7.16 2.89
C ALA A 359 -7.22 5.63 2.82
N GLN A 360 -6.46 5.00 3.73
CA GLN A 360 -6.50 3.56 3.93
C GLN A 360 -7.72 3.16 4.76
N ASN A 361 -8.20 1.96 4.50
CA ASN A 361 -9.27 1.32 5.26
C ASN A 361 -8.75 -0.07 5.67
N CYS A 362 -8.11 -0.18 6.83
CA CYS A 362 -7.56 -1.45 7.32
C CYS A 362 -8.65 -2.30 8.00
N PRO A 363 -8.51 -3.63 8.05
CA PRO A 363 -9.47 -4.50 8.73
C PRO A 363 -9.49 -4.22 10.23
N SER A 364 -10.69 -4.06 10.79
CA SER A 364 -10.89 -3.87 12.22
C SER A 364 -11.24 -5.17 12.94
N ARG A 365 -11.83 -6.15 12.24
CA ARG A 365 -12.34 -7.42 12.79
C ARG A 365 -11.36 -8.57 12.58
N SER A 366 -11.66 -9.71 13.21
CA SER A 366 -10.86 -10.93 13.12
C SER A 366 -11.10 -11.65 11.79
N HIS A 367 -10.03 -11.98 11.07
CA HIS A 367 -10.05 -12.73 9.81
C HIS A 367 -8.96 -13.83 9.81
N PRO A 368 -9.26 -15.07 9.37
CA PRO A 368 -8.29 -16.17 9.29
C PRO A 368 -7.36 -16.03 8.08
N VAL A 369 -6.69 -14.88 7.94
CA VAL A 369 -5.82 -14.53 6.81
C VAL A 369 -4.46 -14.09 7.33
N TRP A 370 -3.39 -14.50 6.65
CA TRP A 370 -2.03 -13.98 6.90
C TRP A 370 -1.84 -12.62 6.25
N GLU A 371 -1.19 -11.69 6.94
CA GLU A 371 -0.72 -10.44 6.38
C GLU A 371 0.80 -10.53 6.17
N MET A 372 1.21 -10.61 4.91
CA MET A 372 2.58 -10.42 4.45
C MET A 372 2.88 -8.92 4.37
N VAL A 373 2.99 -8.33 5.56
CA VAL A 373 3.08 -6.89 5.78
C VAL A 373 4.22 -6.24 5.00
N ILE A 374 3.92 -5.10 4.38
CA ILE A 374 4.90 -4.30 3.64
C ILE A 374 5.56 -3.32 4.61
N ASN A 375 6.78 -3.65 5.05
CA ASN A 375 7.60 -2.73 5.83
C ASN A 375 8.15 -1.62 4.94
N GLU A 376 7.91 -0.35 5.31
CA GLU A 376 8.53 0.77 4.59
C GLU A 376 10.07 0.66 4.58
N LEU A 377 10.65 0.89 3.40
CA LEU A 377 12.08 1.04 3.21
C LEU A 377 12.50 2.43 3.69
N ASP A 378 13.64 2.49 4.35
CA ASP A 378 14.28 3.76 4.69
C ASP A 378 15.02 4.24 3.44
N ARG A 379 14.67 5.44 3.00
CA ARG A 379 15.21 6.05 1.79
C ARG A 379 16.27 7.10 2.04
N ARG A 380 16.73 7.27 3.28
CA ARG A 380 17.81 8.21 3.60
C ARG A 380 19.12 7.68 3.04
N ASP A 381 19.96 8.58 2.53
CA ASP A 381 21.29 8.23 2.02
C ASP A 381 22.27 8.06 3.20
N ASP A 382 22.17 8.93 4.20
CA ASP A 382 22.83 8.78 5.51
C ASP A 382 21.82 8.95 6.65
N PRO A 383 21.26 7.86 7.19
CA PRO A 383 20.25 7.92 8.24
C PRO A 383 20.76 8.42 9.60
N THR A 384 22.07 8.62 9.76
CA THR A 384 22.68 9.23 10.96
C THR A 384 22.75 10.75 10.87
N PHE A 385 22.77 11.30 9.67
CA PHE A 385 22.88 12.74 9.40
C PHE A 385 21.59 13.33 8.83
N ASP A 386 20.90 12.59 7.96
CA ASP A 386 19.72 13.03 7.25
C ASP A 386 18.52 13.25 8.18
N GLU A 387 17.74 14.27 7.88
CA GLU A 387 16.47 14.53 8.54
C GLU A 387 15.53 13.31 8.44
N LYS A 388 14.61 13.20 9.40
CA LYS A 388 13.63 12.11 9.40
C LYS A 388 12.71 12.24 8.17
N LEU A 389 12.90 11.34 7.21
CA LEU A 389 12.05 11.22 6.03
C LEU A 389 11.00 10.11 6.22
N PRO A 390 9.81 10.25 5.61
CA PRO A 390 8.90 9.11 5.48
C PRO A 390 9.56 8.03 4.64
N GLY A 391 9.27 6.76 4.97
CA GLY A 391 9.76 5.63 4.19
C GLY A 391 9.01 5.47 2.87
N CYS A 392 9.32 4.39 2.15
CA CYS A 392 8.67 4.03 0.90
C CYS A 392 8.26 2.55 0.91
N HIS A 393 7.03 2.26 0.51
CA HIS A 393 6.44 0.92 0.52
C HIS A 393 6.75 0.14 -0.77
N MET A 394 6.79 0.82 -1.92
CA MET A 394 7.32 0.29 -3.17
C MET A 394 8.69 0.89 -3.43
N VAL A 395 9.62 0.13 -4.02
CA VAL A 395 10.93 0.67 -4.41
C VAL A 395 10.77 1.82 -5.40
N SER A 396 9.80 1.71 -6.31
CA SER A 396 9.45 2.77 -7.27
C SER A 396 8.96 4.07 -6.61
N SER A 397 8.44 4.00 -5.39
CA SER A 397 7.97 5.17 -4.62
C SER A 397 9.09 5.92 -3.87
N CYS A 398 10.30 5.36 -3.81
CA CYS A 398 11.46 6.01 -3.20
C CYS A 398 12.03 7.10 -4.13
N SER A 399 11.39 8.26 -4.17
CA SER A 399 11.60 9.31 -5.19
C SER A 399 13.01 9.90 -5.27
N ASN A 400 13.83 9.75 -4.23
CA ASN A 400 15.21 10.24 -4.18
C ASN A 400 16.21 9.30 -4.87
N VAL A 401 15.80 8.06 -5.17
CA VAL A 401 16.64 7.06 -5.82
C VAL A 401 16.61 7.25 -7.33
N GLN A 402 17.63 7.93 -7.86
CA GLN A 402 17.72 8.27 -9.29
C GLN A 402 18.81 7.47 -10.03
N THR A 403 19.89 7.11 -9.33
CA THR A 403 21.03 6.39 -9.91
C THR A 403 21.09 4.93 -9.45
N GLY A 404 21.82 4.09 -10.20
CA GLY A 404 22.08 2.71 -9.78
C GLY A 404 22.84 2.60 -8.45
N GLU A 405 23.75 3.53 -8.16
CA GLU A 405 24.52 3.55 -6.92
C GLU A 405 23.64 3.87 -5.70
N GLN A 406 22.79 4.90 -5.79
CA GLN A 406 21.82 5.21 -4.74
C GLN A 406 20.89 4.02 -4.49
N PHE A 407 20.47 3.34 -5.56
CA PHE A 407 19.62 2.17 -5.44
C PHE A 407 20.34 1.01 -4.74
N TYR A 408 21.59 0.74 -5.10
CA TYR A 408 22.40 -0.28 -4.43
C TYR A 408 22.64 0.05 -2.95
N ASN A 409 22.88 1.32 -2.61
CA ASN A 409 23.03 1.78 -1.23
C ASN A 409 21.72 1.64 -0.44
N LEU A 410 20.57 1.97 -1.05
CA LEU A 410 19.25 1.74 -0.48
C LEU A 410 19.06 0.26 -0.11
N LEU A 411 19.36 -0.66 -1.04
CA LEU A 411 19.24 -2.10 -0.82
C LEU A 411 20.13 -2.56 0.33
N ASN A 412 21.40 -2.13 0.34
CA ASN A 412 22.35 -2.47 1.39
C ASN A 412 21.96 -1.93 2.77
N TYR A 413 21.49 -0.69 2.85
CA TYR A 413 21.06 -0.15 4.13
C TYR A 413 19.86 -0.91 4.68
N ASN A 414 18.86 -1.18 3.84
CA ASN A 414 17.64 -1.86 4.28
C ASN A 414 17.88 -3.33 4.62
N ILE A 415 18.74 -4.07 3.91
CA ILE A 415 19.10 -5.43 4.34
C ILE A 415 19.84 -5.42 5.69
N GLN A 416 20.72 -4.44 5.92
CA GLN A 416 21.42 -4.34 7.20
C GLN A 416 20.49 -3.97 8.36
N ARG A 417 19.47 -3.14 8.11
CA ARG A 417 18.41 -2.87 9.10
C ARG A 417 17.73 -4.15 9.56
N HIS A 418 17.39 -5.04 8.63
CA HIS A 418 16.73 -6.32 8.96
C HIS A 418 17.72 -7.30 9.62
N LEU A 419 18.93 -7.46 9.06
CA LEU A 419 19.96 -8.38 9.55
C LEU A 419 20.43 -8.08 10.98
N SER A 420 20.55 -6.80 11.32
CA SER A 420 21.08 -6.34 12.61
C SER A 420 20.04 -6.25 13.73
N THR A 421 18.76 -6.48 13.43
CA THR A 421 17.65 -6.34 14.40
C THR A 421 16.98 -7.68 14.68
N ASN A 422 15.88 -8.01 14.01
CA ASN A 422 15.08 -9.21 14.26
C ASN A 422 14.97 -10.14 13.04
N ARG A 423 15.69 -9.85 11.96
CA ARG A 423 15.67 -10.61 10.69
C ARG A 423 14.29 -10.83 10.09
N ALA A 424 13.34 -9.91 10.34
CA ALA A 424 12.07 -9.94 9.62
C ALA A 424 12.30 -9.97 8.10
N PRO A 425 11.42 -10.62 7.32
CA PRO A 425 11.56 -10.70 5.87
C PRO A 425 11.73 -9.31 5.25
N LEU A 426 12.74 -9.14 4.38
CA LEU A 426 12.92 -7.92 3.62
C LEU A 426 12.07 -7.99 2.34
N GLY A 427 11.03 -7.17 2.28
CA GLY A 427 10.19 -7.00 1.10
C GLY A 427 10.81 -6.04 0.08
N LEU A 428 11.10 -6.52 -1.13
CA LEU A 428 11.52 -5.70 -2.26
C LEU A 428 10.42 -5.73 -3.33
N HIS A 429 9.56 -4.72 -3.30
CA HIS A 429 8.37 -4.65 -4.15
C HIS A 429 8.58 -3.69 -5.33
N PHE A 430 8.40 -4.22 -6.54
CA PHE A 430 8.70 -3.53 -7.79
C PHE A 430 7.50 -3.46 -8.73
N ASP A 431 7.42 -2.35 -9.46
CA ASP A 431 6.75 -2.31 -10.76
C ASP A 431 7.80 -2.67 -11.82
N ALA A 432 7.52 -3.66 -12.67
CA ALA A 432 8.50 -4.13 -13.65
C ALA A 432 8.97 -3.03 -14.61
N THR A 433 8.07 -2.11 -14.99
CA THR A 433 8.36 -0.95 -15.84
C THR A 433 9.39 -0.01 -15.20
N TRP A 434 9.33 0.18 -13.88
CA TRP A 434 10.30 1.00 -13.16
C TRP A 434 11.70 0.39 -13.33
N LEU A 435 11.88 -0.91 -13.09
CA LEU A 435 13.18 -1.54 -13.20
C LEU A 435 13.68 -1.67 -14.66
N ALA A 436 12.78 -2.02 -15.58
CA ALA A 436 13.09 -2.16 -17.01
C ALA A 436 13.55 -0.83 -17.65
N SER A 437 13.03 0.30 -17.17
CA SER A 437 13.36 1.63 -17.70
C SER A 437 14.80 2.10 -17.42
N SER A 438 15.56 1.43 -16.55
CA SER A 438 16.97 1.78 -16.30
C SER A 438 17.88 0.56 -16.18
N LYS A 439 18.86 0.49 -17.10
CA LYS A 439 19.93 -0.51 -17.07
C LYS A 439 20.78 -0.41 -15.80
N GLU A 440 20.99 0.78 -15.25
CA GLU A 440 21.77 0.97 -14.02
C GLU A 440 21.05 0.37 -12.81
N ARG A 441 19.73 0.62 -12.68
CA ARG A 441 18.93 0.08 -11.59
C ARG A 441 18.84 -1.44 -11.66
N LYS A 442 18.65 -1.99 -12.86
CA LYS A 442 18.69 -3.44 -13.10
C LYS A 442 20.03 -4.05 -12.67
N LYS A 443 21.16 -3.47 -13.11
CA LYS A 443 22.50 -3.93 -12.73
C LYS A 443 22.74 -3.85 -11.22
N ALA A 444 22.25 -2.80 -10.57
CA ALA A 444 22.36 -2.64 -9.12
C ALA A 444 21.59 -3.73 -8.37
N LEU A 445 20.37 -4.09 -8.81
CA LEU A 445 19.63 -5.19 -8.20
C LEU A 445 20.33 -6.53 -8.40
N ILE A 446 20.77 -6.84 -9.63
CA ILE A 446 21.48 -8.09 -9.93
C ILE A 446 22.74 -8.20 -9.07
N LYS A 447 23.52 -7.10 -8.99
CA LYS A 447 24.71 -7.03 -8.14
C LYS A 447 24.36 -7.28 -6.66
N PHE A 448 23.32 -6.63 -6.14
CA PHE A 448 22.87 -6.86 -4.77
C PHE A 448 22.50 -8.33 -4.52
N ILE A 449 21.79 -8.96 -5.46
CA ILE A 449 21.46 -10.39 -5.36
C ILE A 449 22.75 -11.22 -5.29
N ASP A 450 23.71 -10.98 -6.20
CA ASP A 450 24.98 -11.71 -6.22
C ASP A 450 25.77 -11.54 -4.92
N ASP A 451 25.89 -10.32 -4.41
CA ASP A 451 26.60 -10.03 -3.15
C ASP A 451 25.90 -10.68 -1.93
N MET A 452 24.58 -10.85 -1.97
CA MET A 452 23.81 -11.52 -0.91
C MET A 452 23.86 -13.05 -1.02
N LEU A 453 23.97 -13.60 -2.23
CA LEU A 453 24.13 -15.05 -2.46
C LEU A 453 25.48 -15.57 -2.00
N ASP A 454 26.50 -14.71 -1.88
CA ASP A 454 27.78 -15.04 -1.23
C ASP A 454 27.64 -15.29 0.29
N ARG A 455 26.49 -14.93 0.89
CA ARG A 455 26.20 -15.18 2.31
C ARG A 455 25.46 -16.51 2.48
N ASN A 456 25.79 -17.25 3.54
CA ASN A 456 25.12 -18.49 3.90
C ASN A 456 23.85 -18.28 4.76
N ASP A 457 23.57 -17.05 5.18
CA ASP A 457 22.46 -16.71 6.07
C ASP A 457 21.32 -15.92 5.39
N VAL A 458 21.40 -15.70 4.07
CA VAL A 458 20.38 -14.99 3.28
C VAL A 458 19.73 -15.93 2.28
N TYR A 459 18.40 -15.84 2.16
CA TYR A 459 17.60 -16.65 1.25
C TYR A 459 16.59 -15.79 0.47
N PHE A 460 16.62 -15.89 -0.85
CA PHE A 460 15.61 -15.29 -1.73
C PHE A 460 14.47 -16.27 -1.96
N VAL A 461 13.33 -15.99 -1.34
CA VAL A 461 12.18 -16.89 -1.27
C VAL A 461 10.92 -16.17 -1.75
N ASN A 462 9.90 -16.94 -2.15
CA ASN A 462 8.58 -16.39 -2.41
C ASN A 462 7.79 -16.17 -1.09
N MET A 463 6.62 -15.55 -1.15
CA MET A 463 5.84 -15.18 0.04
C MET A 463 5.30 -16.43 0.75
N LEU A 464 4.81 -17.41 0.00
CA LEU A 464 4.40 -18.70 0.56
C LEU A 464 5.52 -19.38 1.35
N GLN A 465 6.74 -19.37 0.85
CA GLN A 465 7.90 -19.97 1.53
C GLN A 465 8.24 -19.27 2.85
N VAL A 466 7.98 -17.96 2.96
CA VAL A 466 8.08 -17.25 4.25
C VAL A 466 7.03 -17.78 5.22
N ILE A 467 5.76 -17.89 4.80
CA ILE A 467 4.68 -18.41 5.63
C ILE A 467 4.98 -19.85 6.07
N GLN A 468 5.43 -20.71 5.15
CA GLN A 468 5.82 -22.10 5.46
C GLN A 468 6.92 -22.18 6.53
N TRP A 469 7.95 -21.33 6.43
CA TRP A 469 8.97 -21.24 7.47
C TRP A 469 8.40 -20.72 8.79
N MET A 470 7.50 -19.74 8.75
CA MET A 470 6.86 -19.21 9.96
C MET A 470 5.95 -20.23 10.65
N GLN A 471 5.26 -21.07 9.88
CA GLN A 471 4.42 -22.15 10.39
C GLN A 471 5.24 -23.23 11.10
N ASN A 472 6.45 -23.50 10.62
CA ASN A 472 7.39 -24.44 11.23
C ASN A 472 8.82 -23.87 11.29
N PRO A 473 9.11 -22.95 12.22
CA PRO A 473 10.40 -22.25 12.27
C PRO A 473 11.54 -23.22 12.57
N VAL A 474 12.53 -23.25 11.68
CA VAL A 474 13.76 -24.03 11.83
C VAL A 474 14.99 -23.12 11.82
N GLU A 475 16.02 -23.53 12.55
CA GLU A 475 17.31 -22.83 12.61
C GLU A 475 18.04 -22.87 11.27
N LEU A 476 18.93 -21.91 11.06
CA LEU A 476 19.71 -21.73 9.83
C LEU A 476 20.40 -23.02 9.35
N THR A 477 20.96 -23.81 10.27
CA THR A 477 21.66 -25.06 9.93
C THR A 477 20.74 -26.15 9.39
N ALA A 478 19.45 -26.12 9.75
CA ALA A 478 18.45 -27.09 9.33
C ALA A 478 17.79 -26.72 7.97
N LEU A 479 17.92 -25.47 7.52
CA LEU A 479 17.31 -25.00 6.27
C LEU A 479 17.82 -25.69 5.02
N ARG A 480 19.03 -26.27 5.07
CA ARG A 480 19.53 -27.06 3.94
C ARG A 480 18.62 -28.25 3.63
N ASP A 481 17.89 -28.76 4.62
CA ASP A 481 17.03 -29.94 4.51
C ASP A 481 15.54 -29.66 4.70
N PHE A 482 15.15 -28.38 4.82
CA PHE A 482 13.77 -27.93 4.86
C PHE A 482 13.06 -28.22 3.52
N GLN A 483 12.04 -29.06 3.54
CA GLN A 483 11.47 -29.67 2.32
C GLN A 483 10.62 -28.69 1.52
N GLU A 484 9.92 -27.82 2.21
CA GLU A 484 9.03 -26.80 1.68
C GLU A 484 9.80 -25.83 0.78
N TRP A 485 11.07 -25.53 1.10
CA TRP A 485 11.95 -24.70 0.26
C TRP A 485 12.66 -25.46 -0.86
N LYS A 486 12.50 -26.79 -0.92
CA LYS A 486 13.02 -27.65 -2.01
C LYS A 486 11.97 -27.94 -3.08
N GLU A 487 10.73 -27.50 -2.90
CA GLU A 487 9.73 -27.58 -3.96
C GLU A 487 10.21 -26.78 -5.18
N LYS A 488 10.19 -27.41 -6.37
CA LYS A 488 10.68 -26.82 -7.63
C LYS A 488 12.09 -26.18 -7.47
N CYS A 489 12.97 -26.88 -6.74
CA CYS A 489 14.32 -26.43 -6.39
C CYS A 489 15.17 -26.02 -7.61
N ASP A 490 15.31 -26.91 -8.59
CA ASP A 490 15.99 -26.66 -9.86
C ASP A 490 15.17 -27.27 -11.01
N VAL A 491 14.24 -26.47 -11.55
CA VAL A 491 13.35 -26.95 -12.60
C VAL A 491 14.06 -26.84 -13.95
N LYS A 492 14.30 -28.00 -14.56
CA LYS A 492 14.76 -28.11 -15.96
C LYS A 492 13.60 -28.50 -16.88
N GLY A 493 13.87 -28.55 -18.19
CA GLY A 493 12.89 -28.93 -19.20
C GLY A 493 12.34 -27.76 -20.00
N GLN A 494 11.43 -28.07 -20.91
CA GLN A 494 10.83 -27.11 -21.84
C GLN A 494 9.52 -26.54 -21.28
N PRO A 495 9.12 -25.33 -21.73
CA PRO A 495 7.79 -24.79 -21.44
C PRO A 495 6.68 -25.73 -21.92
N TYR A 496 5.47 -25.54 -21.38
CA TYR A 496 4.31 -26.38 -21.71
C TYR A 496 3.94 -26.34 -23.21
N CYS A 497 4.11 -25.18 -23.85
CA CYS A 497 3.99 -25.05 -25.31
C CYS A 497 5.12 -24.20 -25.90
N SER A 498 5.59 -24.56 -27.10
CA SER A 498 6.64 -23.81 -27.80
C SER A 498 6.13 -22.53 -28.47
N LEU A 499 4.85 -22.54 -28.90
CA LEU A 499 4.19 -21.41 -29.54
C LEU A 499 2.82 -21.23 -28.91
N PRO A 500 2.62 -20.20 -28.06
CA PRO A 500 1.31 -19.93 -27.47
C PRO A 500 0.31 -19.44 -28.51
N ASN A 501 -0.96 -19.77 -28.30
CA ASN A 501 -2.06 -19.24 -29.08
C ASN A 501 -2.17 -17.73 -28.83
N ALA A 502 -2.21 -16.94 -29.91
CA ALA A 502 -2.44 -15.51 -29.85
C ALA A 502 -3.91 -15.21 -30.17
N CYS A 503 -4.77 -15.23 -29.15
CA CYS A 503 -6.22 -15.17 -29.29
C CYS A 503 -6.70 -13.71 -29.44
N PRO A 504 -7.18 -13.26 -30.62
CA PRO A 504 -7.76 -11.93 -30.77
C PRO A 504 -9.18 -11.96 -30.23
N THR A 505 -9.37 -11.37 -29.05
CA THR A 505 -10.62 -11.45 -28.30
C THR A 505 -11.19 -10.07 -28.03
N HIS A 506 -12.50 -10.02 -27.82
CA HIS A 506 -13.25 -8.81 -27.51
C HIS A 506 -14.31 -9.13 -26.45
N THR A 507 -14.73 -8.12 -25.70
CA THR A 507 -15.81 -8.23 -24.72
C THR A 507 -16.68 -6.98 -24.77
N ARG A 508 -17.96 -7.12 -24.42
CA ARG A 508 -18.89 -5.97 -24.30
C ARG A 508 -18.51 -5.04 -23.16
N GLU A 509 -17.77 -5.55 -22.17
CA GLU A 509 -17.32 -4.79 -21.00
C GLU A 509 -16.21 -3.78 -21.34
N LEU A 510 -15.50 -3.98 -22.45
CA LEU A 510 -14.45 -3.09 -22.98
C LEU A 510 -14.78 -2.72 -24.44
N PRO A 511 -15.81 -1.89 -24.67
CA PRO A 511 -16.30 -1.62 -26.01
C PRO A 511 -15.24 -0.90 -26.85
N GLY A 512 -14.98 -1.44 -28.04
CA GLY A 512 -14.01 -0.88 -28.99
C GLY A 512 -12.57 -1.33 -28.79
N GLU A 513 -12.27 -2.12 -27.75
CA GLU A 513 -10.95 -2.73 -27.56
C GLU A 513 -10.90 -4.15 -28.14
N THR A 514 -9.85 -4.45 -28.92
CA THR A 514 -9.49 -5.82 -29.28
C THR A 514 -8.21 -6.17 -28.56
N LEU A 515 -8.29 -7.13 -27.65
CA LEU A 515 -7.19 -7.53 -26.78
C LEU A 515 -6.71 -8.91 -27.20
N ARG A 516 -5.38 -9.06 -27.30
CA ARG A 516 -4.75 -10.35 -27.59
C ARG A 516 -4.43 -11.05 -26.28
N LEU A 517 -5.09 -12.18 -26.04
CA LEU A 517 -4.80 -13.07 -24.93
C LEU A 517 -3.83 -14.15 -25.42
N TYR A 518 -2.69 -14.28 -24.76
CA TYR A 518 -1.70 -15.31 -25.08
C TYR A 518 -1.80 -16.46 -24.09
N THR A 519 -2.04 -17.68 -24.56
CA THR A 519 -2.18 -18.88 -23.72
C THR A 519 -1.78 -20.15 -24.48
N CYS A 520 -1.33 -21.18 -23.77
CA CYS A 520 -1.16 -22.51 -24.35
C CYS A 520 -2.49 -23.30 -24.43
N MET A 521 -3.56 -22.77 -23.82
CA MET A 521 -4.89 -23.38 -23.81
C MET A 521 -5.71 -22.94 -25.02
N GLU A 522 -6.90 -23.51 -25.18
CA GLU A 522 -7.83 -23.10 -26.23
C GLU A 522 -8.23 -21.63 -26.07
N CYS A 523 -8.39 -20.92 -27.19
CA CYS A 523 -8.81 -19.53 -27.17
C CYS A 523 -10.25 -19.40 -26.66
N PRO A 524 -10.52 -18.47 -25.72
CA PRO A 524 -11.89 -18.23 -25.28
C PRO A 524 -12.71 -17.54 -26.37
N LYS A 525 -14.04 -17.61 -26.27
CA LYS A 525 -14.95 -16.98 -27.25
C LYS A 525 -14.92 -15.45 -27.11
N HIS A 526 -14.87 -14.98 -25.87
CA HIS A 526 -14.82 -13.57 -25.51
C HIS A 526 -13.58 -13.27 -24.67
N TYR A 527 -13.19 -12.00 -24.61
CA TYR A 527 -12.11 -11.60 -23.72
C TYR A 527 -12.60 -11.71 -22.27
N PRO A 528 -11.93 -12.48 -21.40
CA PRO A 528 -12.32 -12.58 -20.00
C PRO A 528 -12.33 -11.21 -19.32
N TRP A 529 -13.30 -10.96 -18.44
CA TRP A 529 -13.34 -9.73 -17.65
C TRP A 529 -14.14 -9.93 -16.35
N ILE A 530 -14.56 -8.83 -15.70
CA ILE A 530 -15.27 -8.87 -14.40
C ILE A 530 -16.51 -9.77 -14.45
N ILE A 531 -17.38 -9.60 -15.44
CA ILE A 531 -18.66 -10.32 -15.49
C ILE A 531 -18.47 -11.75 -16.01
N ASP A 532 -17.61 -11.92 -17.01
CA ASP A 532 -17.29 -13.23 -17.60
C ASP A 532 -15.79 -13.55 -17.45
N PRO A 533 -15.32 -14.02 -16.28
CA PRO A 533 -13.92 -14.35 -16.05
C PRO A 533 -13.46 -15.60 -16.81
N THR A 534 -14.36 -16.40 -17.38
CA THR A 534 -13.98 -17.57 -18.19
C THR A 534 -13.91 -17.28 -19.67
N GLY A 535 -14.60 -16.24 -20.14
CA GLY A 535 -14.68 -15.87 -21.56
C GLY A 535 -15.51 -16.86 -22.39
N ASP A 536 -16.38 -17.64 -21.74
CA ASP A 536 -17.22 -18.66 -22.39
C ASP A 536 -18.48 -18.06 -23.05
N GLY A 537 -18.91 -16.90 -22.57
CA GLY A 537 -20.13 -16.23 -23.00
C GLY A 537 -21.42 -16.81 -22.41
N ASP A 538 -21.35 -17.64 -21.37
CA ASP A 538 -22.52 -18.33 -20.80
C ASP A 538 -23.42 -17.39 -19.97
N LEU A 539 -22.90 -16.22 -19.58
CA LEU A 539 -23.64 -15.16 -18.88
C LEU A 539 -24.27 -14.14 -19.84
N TYR A 540 -24.29 -14.44 -21.16
CA TYR A 540 -24.86 -13.60 -22.22
C TYR A 540 -25.99 -14.26 -23.00
#